data_AF-A0AAE9YW98-F1
#
_entry.id   AF-A0AAE9YW98-F1
#
_cell.length_a   1.000
_cell.length_b   1.000
_cell.length_c   1.000
_cell.angle_alpha   90.00
_cell.angle_beta   90.00
_cell.angle_gamma   90.00
#
_symmetry.space_group_name_H-M   'P 1'
#
loop_
_entity.id
_entity.type
_entity.pdbx_description
1 polymer ?
#
loop_
_entity_poly.entity_id
_entity_poly.type
_entity_poly.pdbx_seq_one_letter_code
_entity_poly.pdbx_strand_id
1 'polypeptide(L)'
;MKSVITALLTAATAFAFSANAATYKFVAANNLPGTQICVSAAKNDLIGYKDMAKRYGVRHKYIANNLTCNGEEIARFAAAYGATRTADYINRFHKGKVSIIDIAKAAQEKQQAAGEDQEVILVMVH
;
A
#
# COMPACT_ATOMS: atom_id res chain seq x y z
N MET A 1 19.16 -33.30 -55.30
CA MET A 1 19.42 -34.02 -54.04
C MET A 1 19.36 -33.02 -52.90
N LYS A 2 18.65 -33.37 -51.84
CA LYS A 2 18.20 -32.50 -50.74
C LYS A 2 19.30 -32.39 -49.68
N SER A 3 19.60 -31.19 -49.23
CA SER A 3 20.26 -30.98 -47.93
C SER A 3 19.26 -30.25 -47.03
N VAL A 4 18.68 -31.01 -46.10
CA VAL A 4 17.72 -30.55 -45.11
C VAL A 4 18.51 -29.90 -43.97
N ILE A 5 18.35 -28.59 -43.77
CA ILE A 5 18.87 -27.88 -42.60
C ILE A 5 17.73 -27.80 -41.58
N THR A 6 17.82 -28.62 -40.54
CA THR A 6 16.88 -28.68 -39.43
C THR A 6 17.15 -27.49 -38.49
N ALA A 7 16.35 -26.43 -38.61
CA ALA A 7 16.36 -25.35 -37.63
C ALA A 7 15.53 -25.77 -36.40
N LEU A 8 16.18 -25.95 -35.24
CA LEU A 8 15.51 -26.17 -33.96
C LEU A 8 14.73 -24.90 -33.57
N LEU A 9 13.40 -24.97 -33.60
CA LEU A 9 12.54 -23.99 -32.95
C LEU A 9 12.54 -24.28 -31.43
N THR A 10 13.32 -23.52 -30.65
CA THR A 10 13.09 -23.42 -29.20
C THR A 10 11.89 -22.51 -28.96
N ALA A 11 10.71 -23.09 -28.76
CA ALA A 11 9.53 -22.38 -28.30
C ALA A 11 9.76 -21.90 -26.85
N ALA A 12 10.11 -20.63 -26.68
CA ALA A 12 10.11 -19.98 -25.38
C ALA A 12 8.65 -19.75 -24.96
N THR A 13 8.10 -20.62 -24.10
CA THR A 13 6.82 -20.38 -23.45
C THR A 13 7.00 -19.22 -22.46
N ALA A 14 6.56 -18.02 -22.85
CA ALA A 14 6.43 -16.91 -21.91
C ALA A 14 5.32 -17.27 -20.91
N PHE A 15 5.69 -17.54 -19.66
CA PHE A 15 4.72 -17.57 -18.57
C PHE A 15 4.18 -16.15 -18.40
N ALA A 16 2.93 -15.94 -18.81
CA ALA A 16 2.23 -14.71 -18.51
C ALA A 16 1.95 -14.70 -17.00
N PHE A 17 2.70 -13.90 -16.24
CA PHE A 17 2.33 -13.58 -14.87
C PHE A 17 1.05 -12.76 -14.91
N SER A 18 -0.09 -13.35 -14.54
CA SER A 18 -1.30 -12.60 -14.23
C SER A 18 -1.04 -11.84 -12.92
N ALA A 19 -0.73 -10.55 -13.03
CA ALA A 19 -0.65 -9.66 -11.88
C ALA A 19 -2.08 -9.38 -11.38
N ASN A 20 -2.60 -10.26 -10.52
CA ASN A 20 -3.83 -9.98 -9.79
C ASN A 20 -3.50 -8.96 -8.70
N ALA A 21 -4.10 -7.77 -8.78
CA ALA A 21 -4.02 -6.81 -7.69
C ALA A 21 -4.91 -7.30 -6.55
N ALA A 22 -4.29 -7.67 -5.43
CA ALA A 22 -5.00 -7.99 -4.21
C ALA A 22 -5.97 -6.86 -3.82
N THR A 23 -7.19 -7.22 -3.46
CA THR A 23 -8.21 -6.26 -3.00
C THR A 23 -8.36 -6.36 -1.49
N TYR A 24 -8.14 -5.24 -0.80
CA TYR A 24 -8.24 -5.17 0.66
C TYR A 24 -9.47 -4.37 1.09
N LYS A 25 -10.18 -4.85 2.10
CA LYS A 25 -11.25 -4.10 2.78
C LYS A 25 -10.79 -3.62 4.15
N PHE A 26 -10.50 -2.33 4.26
CA PHE A 26 -10.13 -1.70 5.53
C PHE A 26 -11.37 -1.37 6.37
N VAL A 27 -11.42 -1.88 7.60
CA VAL A 27 -12.50 -1.65 8.56
C VAL A 27 -11.91 -1.05 9.83
N ALA A 28 -12.49 0.04 10.31
CA ALA A 28 -12.08 0.65 11.57
C ALA A 28 -12.49 -0.27 12.75
N ALA A 29 -11.54 -0.62 13.63
CA ALA A 29 -11.83 -1.38 14.84
C ALA A 29 -12.60 -0.57 15.90
N ASN A 30 -12.48 0.75 15.84
CA ASN A 30 -13.09 1.69 16.77
C ASN A 30 -13.30 3.06 16.10
N ASN A 31 -13.98 3.97 16.81
CA ASN A 31 -14.32 5.31 16.31
C ASN A 31 -13.28 6.38 16.67
N LEU A 32 -12.05 6.00 17.01
CA LEU A 32 -11.02 6.98 17.35
C LEU A 32 -10.60 7.78 16.10
N PRO A 33 -10.31 9.09 16.22
CA PRO A 33 -9.85 9.92 15.11
C PRO A 33 -8.65 9.34 14.35
N GLY A 34 -7.66 8.82 15.08
CA GLY A 34 -6.48 8.19 14.50
C GLY A 34 -6.83 6.96 13.66
N THR A 35 -7.75 6.12 14.13
CA THR A 35 -8.19 4.91 13.40
C THR A 35 -8.85 5.28 12.07
N GLN A 36 -9.71 6.29 12.06
CA GLN A 36 -10.36 6.74 10.83
C GLN A 36 -9.35 7.35 9.83
N ILE A 37 -8.38 8.11 10.34
CA ILE A 37 -7.26 8.63 9.52
C ILE A 37 -6.46 7.47 8.91
N CYS A 38 -6.14 6.44 9.69
CA CYS A 38 -5.43 5.24 9.22
C CYS A 38 -6.21 4.50 8.11
N VAL A 39 -7.53 4.35 8.27
CA VAL A 39 -8.38 3.72 7.24
C VAL A 39 -8.38 4.53 5.95
N SER A 40 -8.55 5.85 6.00
CA SER A 40 -8.48 6.71 4.80
C SER A 40 -7.10 6.65 4.14
N ALA A 41 -6.03 6.58 4.93
CA ALA A 41 -4.67 6.45 4.42
C ALA A 41 -4.47 5.14 3.65
N ALA A 42 -4.89 4.01 4.21
CA ALA A 42 -4.75 2.69 3.57
C ALA A 42 -5.64 2.50 2.33
N LYS A 43 -6.78 3.20 2.25
CA LYS A 43 -7.67 3.20 1.07
C LYS A 43 -7.14 4.06 -0.09
N ASN A 44 -5.98 4.67 0.06
CA ASN A 44 -5.43 5.66 -0.87
C ASN A 44 -6.34 6.88 -1.11
N ASP A 45 -7.17 7.20 -0.10
CA ASP A 45 -8.11 8.31 -0.14
C ASP A 45 -7.46 9.58 0.44
N LEU A 46 -6.63 10.24 -0.38
CA LEU A 46 -5.94 11.46 0.02
C LEU A 46 -6.90 12.60 0.39
N ILE A 47 -8.08 12.67 -0.22
CA ILE A 47 -9.06 13.72 0.07
C ILE A 47 -9.66 13.45 1.44
N GLY A 48 -10.17 12.24 1.68
CA GLY A 48 -10.69 11.83 2.98
C GLY A 48 -9.65 11.94 4.09
N TYR A 49 -8.39 11.55 3.82
CA TYR A 49 -7.29 11.75 4.76
C TYR A 49 -7.10 13.22 5.15
N LYS A 50 -7.07 14.14 4.17
CA LYS A 50 -6.92 15.58 4.42
C LYS A 50 -8.11 16.14 5.17
N ASP A 51 -9.32 15.72 4.79
CA ASP A 51 -10.56 16.17 5.43
C ASP A 51 -10.65 15.68 6.87
N MET A 52 -10.21 14.45 7.16
CA MET A 52 -10.14 13.94 8.53
C MET A 52 -9.10 14.69 9.36
N ALA A 53 -7.90 14.93 8.82
CA ALA A 53 -6.88 15.73 9.50
C ALA A 53 -7.41 17.13 9.85
N LYS A 54 -8.11 17.78 8.92
CA LYS A 54 -8.77 19.07 9.14
C LYS A 54 -9.90 18.97 10.17
N ARG A 55 -10.81 18.01 10.03
CA ARG A 55 -11.95 17.78 10.91
C ARG A 55 -11.53 17.57 12.36
N TYR A 56 -10.45 16.82 12.57
CA TYR A 56 -9.92 16.52 13.90
C TYR A 56 -8.91 17.56 14.41
N GLY A 57 -8.62 18.61 13.63
CA GLY A 57 -7.69 19.66 14.02
C GLY A 57 -6.24 19.18 14.18
N VAL A 58 -5.86 18.07 13.56
CA VAL A 58 -4.53 17.46 13.71
C VAL A 58 -3.65 17.85 12.53
N ARG A 59 -2.46 18.38 12.83
CA ARG A 59 -1.50 18.80 11.81
C ARG A 59 -0.92 17.59 11.07
N HIS A 60 -0.75 17.69 9.75
CA HIS A 60 -0.13 16.61 8.95
C HIS A 60 1.25 16.20 9.46
N LYS A 61 2.07 17.15 9.93
CA LYS A 61 3.37 16.86 10.57
C LYS A 61 3.23 16.04 11.86
N TYR A 62 2.18 16.25 12.64
CA TYR A 62 1.94 15.42 13.82
C TYR A 62 1.56 14.00 13.40
N ILE A 63 0.63 13.87 12.46
CA ILE A 63 0.17 12.58 11.92
C ILE A 63 1.37 11.78 11.37
N ALA A 64 2.12 12.37 10.44
CA ALA A 64 3.25 11.75 9.76
C ALA A 64 4.45 11.39 10.67
N ASN A 65 4.45 11.70 11.96
CA ASN A 65 5.57 11.39 12.84
C ASN A 65 5.17 10.68 14.14
N ASN A 66 3.87 10.59 14.43
CA ASN A 66 3.37 10.06 15.70
C ASN A 66 2.20 9.09 15.53
N LEU A 67 1.51 9.10 14.38
CA LEU A 67 0.40 8.19 14.17
C LEU A 67 0.89 6.86 13.61
N THR A 68 0.63 5.80 14.34
CA THR A 68 0.87 4.42 13.91
C THR A 68 -0.47 3.72 13.67
N CYS A 69 -0.52 2.91 12.63
CA CYS A 69 -1.67 2.13 12.20
C CYS A 69 -1.27 0.66 12.28
N ASN A 70 -1.93 -0.12 13.15
CA ASN A 70 -1.55 -1.52 13.42
C ASN A 70 -0.05 -1.68 13.76
N GLY A 71 0.52 -0.73 14.49
CA GLY A 71 1.93 -0.75 14.91
C GLY A 71 2.93 -0.24 13.86
N GLU A 72 2.48 0.13 12.67
CA GLU A 72 3.34 0.65 11.58
C GLU A 72 3.14 2.16 11.39
N GLU A 73 4.18 2.91 11.05
CA GLU A 73 4.06 4.35 10.76
C GLU A 73 3.09 4.57 9.59
N ILE A 74 2.21 5.57 9.69
CA ILE A 74 1.06 5.69 8.78
C ILE A 74 1.45 5.79 7.29
N ALA A 75 2.57 6.43 6.92
CA ALA A 75 3.02 6.43 5.53
C ALA A 75 3.42 5.02 5.06
N ARG A 76 4.19 4.29 5.87
CA ARG A 76 4.58 2.88 5.60
C ARG A 76 3.37 1.95 5.59
N PHE A 77 2.41 2.16 6.48
CA PHE A 77 1.16 1.38 6.50
C PHE A 77 0.37 1.57 5.21
N ALA A 78 0.15 2.81 4.78
CA ALA A 78 -0.52 3.10 3.51
C ALA A 78 0.23 2.49 2.31
N ALA A 79 1.55 2.68 2.27
CA ALA A 79 2.43 2.10 1.26
C ALA A 79 2.31 0.57 1.17
N ALA A 80 2.30 -0.12 2.31
CA ALA A 80 2.25 -1.58 2.37
C ALA A 80 0.98 -2.16 1.72
N TYR A 81 -0.08 -1.37 1.56
CA TYR A 81 -1.32 -1.78 0.89
C TYR A 81 -1.52 -1.10 -0.47
N GLY A 82 -0.45 -0.58 -1.07
CA GLY A 82 -0.49 0.04 -2.39
C GLY A 82 -1.08 1.45 -2.43
N ALA A 83 -1.31 2.09 -1.27
CA ALA A 83 -1.84 3.46 -1.19
C ALA A 83 -0.74 4.53 -1.38
N THR A 84 0.01 4.42 -2.47
CA THR A 84 1.21 5.22 -2.77
C THR A 84 0.95 6.72 -2.77
N ARG A 85 -0.12 7.19 -3.42
CA ARG A 85 -0.47 8.63 -3.49
C ARG A 85 -0.66 9.24 -2.09
N THR A 86 -1.27 8.50 -1.17
CA THR A 86 -1.51 9.00 0.19
C THR A 86 -0.26 8.85 1.06
N ALA A 87 0.48 7.74 0.92
CA ALA A 87 1.77 7.54 1.57
C ALA A 87 2.78 8.65 1.19
N ASP A 88 2.92 8.95 -0.10
CA ASP A 88 3.81 10.00 -0.61
C ASP A 88 3.45 11.37 -0.03
N TYR A 89 2.16 11.68 0.05
CA TYR A 89 1.72 12.93 0.65
C TYR A 89 2.10 13.03 2.13
N ILE A 90 1.90 11.96 2.89
CA ILE A 90 2.24 11.91 4.31
C ILE A 90 3.75 12.04 4.51
N ASN A 91 4.54 11.31 3.70
CA ASN A 91 6.00 11.28 3.80
C ASN A 91 6.66 12.66 3.62
N ARG A 92 6.02 13.59 2.90
CA ARG A 92 6.46 14.99 2.79
C ARG A 92 6.56 15.73 4.13
N PHE A 93 5.88 15.23 5.16
CA PHE A 93 5.87 15.81 6.51
C PHE A 93 6.65 14.98 7.54
N HIS A 94 7.18 13.82 7.14
CA HIS A 94 7.97 12.96 8.00
C HIS A 94 9.35 13.60 8.27
N LYS A 95 9.87 13.50 9.50
CA LYS A 95 11.14 14.12 9.90
C LYS A 95 12.36 13.36 9.38
N GLY A 96 12.23 12.04 9.18
CA GLY A 96 13.21 11.21 8.47
C GLY A 96 12.87 11.03 6.99
N LYS A 97 13.83 10.68 6.14
CA LYS A 97 13.54 10.30 4.76
C LYS A 97 13.18 8.82 4.74
N VAL A 98 11.89 8.46 4.65
CA VAL A 98 11.50 7.11 4.24
C VAL A 98 11.71 7.03 2.72
N SER A 99 12.57 6.13 2.26
CA SER A 99 12.84 5.98 0.83
C SER A 99 11.61 5.40 0.15
N ILE A 100 11.26 5.93 -1.03
CA ILE A 100 10.18 5.39 -1.87
C ILE A 100 10.44 3.93 -2.24
N ILE A 101 11.71 3.49 -2.20
CA ILE A 101 12.11 2.09 -2.41
C ILE A 101 11.55 1.20 -1.28
N ASP A 102 11.58 1.67 -0.04
CA ASP A 102 11.04 0.92 1.11
C ASP A 102 9.50 0.82 1.02
N ILE A 103 8.88 1.87 0.48
CA ILE A 103 7.44 1.95 0.21
C ILE A 103 7.03 0.95 -0.88
N ALA A 104 7.77 0.89 -1.99
CA ALA A 104 7.51 -0.04 -3.09
C ALA A 104 7.71 -1.50 -2.68
N LYS A 105 8.75 -1.79 -1.90
CA LYS A 105 9.02 -3.14 -1.39
C LYS A 105 7.92 -3.62 -0.44
N ALA A 106 7.47 -2.76 0.49
CA ALA A 106 6.39 -3.08 1.41
C ALA A 106 5.06 -3.40 0.69
N ALA A 107 4.76 -2.68 -0.40
CA ALA A 107 3.59 -2.95 -1.23
C ALA A 107 3.69 -4.33 -1.91
N GLN A 108 4.87 -4.69 -2.42
CA GLN A 108 5.10 -5.97 -3.09
C GLN A 108 5.01 -7.17 -2.15
N GLU A 109 5.58 -7.07 -0.95
CA GLU A 109 5.54 -8.15 0.05
C GLU A 109 4.10 -8.52 0.45
N LYS A 110 3.23 -7.53 0.67
CA LYS A 110 1.81 -7.81 0.99
C LYS A 110 1.01 -8.25 -0.22
N GLN A 111 1.26 -7.68 -1.41
CA GLN A 111 0.62 -8.11 -2.65
C GLN A 111 0.96 -9.56 -3.03
N GLN A 112 2.14 -10.06 -2.66
CA GLN A 112 2.53 -11.47 -2.86
C GLN A 112 1.91 -12.42 -1.82
N ALA A 113 1.53 -11.91 -0.64
CA ALA A 113 0.90 -12.68 0.42
C ALA A 113 -0.63 -12.79 0.27
N ALA A 114 -1.26 -11.86 -0.45
CA ALA A 114 -2.70 -11.86 -0.66
C ALA A 114 -3.10 -12.81 -1.79
N GLY A 115 -3.92 -13.81 -1.45
CA GLY A 115 -4.56 -14.71 -2.40
C GLY A 115 -5.69 -14.02 -3.20
N GLU A 116 -6.37 -14.77 -4.06
CA GLU A 116 -7.45 -14.25 -4.93
C GLU A 116 -8.67 -13.68 -4.18
N ASP A 117 -8.77 -13.89 -2.86
CA ASP A 117 -9.88 -13.44 -2.03
C ASP A 117 -9.66 -12.03 -1.44
N GLN A 118 -10.76 -11.28 -1.30
CA GLN A 118 -10.74 -9.94 -0.70
C GLN A 118 -10.47 -10.01 0.83
N GLU A 119 -9.24 -9.74 1.25
CA GLU A 119 -8.83 -9.77 2.66
C GLU A 119 -9.39 -8.56 3.43
N VAL A 120 -9.97 -8.79 4.62
CA VAL A 120 -10.48 -7.74 5.50
C VAL A 120 -9.41 -7.37 6.53
N ILE A 121 -8.95 -6.11 6.49
CA ILE A 121 -7.96 -5.58 7.43
C ILE A 121 -8.69 -4.76 8.50
N LEU A 122 -8.67 -5.26 9.73
CA LEU A 122 -9.10 -4.49 10.90
C LEU A 122 -8.01 -3.48 11.27
N VAL A 123 -8.33 -2.20 11.20
CA VAL A 123 -7.39 -1.09 11.44
C VAL A 123 -7.65 -0.51 12.82
N MET A 124 -6.60 -0.35 13.62
CA MET A 124 -6.65 0.28 14.94
C MET A 124 -5.37 1.04 15.25
N VAL A 125 -5.53 2.07 16.08
CA VAL A 125 -4.43 2.79 16.72
C VAL A 125 -4.32 2.32 18.17
N HIS A 126 -3.10 2.29 18.71
CA HIS A 126 -2.78 1.93 20.10
C HIS A 126 -2.17 3.12 20.81
#